data_AF-Q4TFA1-F1
#
_entry.id   AF-Q4TFA1-F1
#
_cell.length_a   1.000
_cell.length_b   1.000
_cell.length_c   1.000
_cell.angle_alpha   90.00
_cell.angle_beta   90.00
_cell.angle_gamma   90.00
#
_symmetry.space_group_name_H-M   'P 1'
#
loop_
_entity.id
_entity.type
_entity.pdbx_description
1 polymer ?
#
loop_
_entity_poly.entity_id
_entity_poly.type
_entity_poly.pdbx_seq_one_letter_code
_entity_poly.pdbx_strand_id
1 'polypeptide(L)'
;LLAGNHMLLRVLPSVYPRQPEPIHRRLHGLAALIPQLQEPEQQHLIRLLQAVAQEHPLVSTCVPQLVGYLGDQCLSEALLGALVDVSQASPSSLCSFLPALRTVGQQSPALLGHVAKIHSAVA
;
A
#
# COMPACT_ATOMS: atom_id res chain seq x y z
N LEU A 1 -4.37 -9.42 19.37
CA LEU A 1 -4.52 -10.44 18.30
C LEU A 1 -3.31 -10.58 17.36
N LEU A 2 -2.16 -9.96 17.63
CA LEU A 2 -0.90 -10.22 16.92
C LEU A 2 0.20 -10.44 17.97
N ALA A 3 0.13 -11.56 18.68
CA ALA A 3 1.15 -11.97 19.66
C ALA A 3 2.12 -12.95 18.98
N GLY A 4 3.05 -12.43 18.16
CA GLY A 4 4.20 -13.18 17.65
C GLY A 4 3.97 -14.15 16.47
N ASN A 5 2.73 -14.42 16.06
CA ASN A 5 2.44 -15.30 14.91
C ASN A 5 2.42 -14.53 13.58
N HIS A 6 3.59 -14.04 13.17
CA HIS A 6 3.78 -13.33 11.91
C HIS A 6 3.50 -14.20 10.66
N MET A 7 3.53 -15.53 10.82
CA MET A 7 3.06 -16.48 9.80
C MET A 7 1.57 -16.32 9.46
N LEU A 8 0.77 -15.60 10.23
CA LEU A 8 -0.62 -15.31 9.86
C LEU A 8 -0.70 -14.20 8.81
N LEU A 9 0.23 -13.23 8.79
CA LEU A 9 0.23 -12.13 7.82
C LEU A 9 0.30 -12.64 6.38
N ARG A 10 1.02 -13.75 6.14
CA ARG A 10 1.12 -14.36 4.80
C ARG A 10 -0.17 -15.00 4.30
N VAL A 11 -1.06 -15.42 5.20
CA VAL A 11 -2.34 -16.04 4.83
C VAL A 11 -3.47 -15.05 4.81
N LEU A 12 -3.36 -13.90 5.49
CA LEU A 12 -4.39 -12.86 5.53
C LEU A 12 -4.90 -12.43 4.15
N PRO A 13 -4.07 -12.20 3.11
CA PRO A 13 -4.59 -11.87 1.78
C PRO A 13 -5.53 -12.94 1.21
N SER A 14 -5.26 -14.22 1.50
CA SER A 14 -6.12 -15.34 1.06
C SER A 14 -7.39 -15.49 1.89
N VAL A 15 -7.40 -15.02 3.14
CA VAL A 15 -8.60 -15.04 4.02
C VAL A 15 -9.44 -13.77 3.86
N TYR A 16 -8.86 -12.68 3.35
CA TYR A 16 -9.54 -11.41 3.12
C TYR A 16 -10.91 -11.54 2.44
N PRO A 17 -11.06 -12.24 1.29
CA PRO A 17 -12.36 -12.35 0.63
C PRO A 17 -13.40 -13.12 1.45
N ARG A 18 -12.97 -13.89 2.46
CA ARG A 18 -13.90 -14.61 3.36
C ARG A 18 -14.40 -13.72 4.51
N GLN A 19 -13.57 -12.79 5.00
CA GLN A 19 -13.91 -11.90 6.13
C GLN A 19 -13.19 -10.54 6.00
N PRO A 20 -13.71 -9.62 5.17
CA PRO A 20 -13.07 -8.32 4.91
C PRO A 20 -13.25 -7.29 6.05
N GLU A 21 -14.42 -7.26 6.71
CA GLU A 21 -14.77 -6.34 7.80
C GLU A 21 -13.69 -6.12 8.89
N PRO A 22 -13.12 -7.18 9.51
CA PRO A 22 -12.12 -7.00 10.57
C PRO A 22 -10.81 -6.38 10.05
N ILE A 23 -10.47 -6.59 8.78
CA ILE A 23 -9.29 -5.99 8.14
C ILE A 23 -9.59 -4.52 7.84
N HIS A 24 -10.76 -4.21 7.29
CA HIS A 24 -11.21 -2.84 7.01
C HIS A 24 -11.21 -1.96 8.27
N ARG A 25 -11.77 -2.46 9.39
CA ARG A 25 -11.78 -1.71 10.67
C ARG A 25 -10.40 -1.42 11.24
N ARG A 26 -9.41 -2.24 10.90
CA ARG A 26 -8.04 -2.14 11.43
C ARG A 26 -7.04 -1.63 10.40
N LEU A 27 -7.48 -1.24 9.21
CA LEU A 27 -6.61 -0.94 8.08
C LEU A 27 -5.55 0.11 8.39
N HIS A 28 -5.94 1.23 9.03
CA HIS A 28 -5.01 2.28 9.46
C HIS A 28 -4.01 1.78 10.51
N GLY A 29 -4.50 1.02 11.50
CA GLY A 29 -3.63 0.44 12.54
C GLY A 29 -2.67 -0.60 11.96
N LEU A 30 -3.10 -1.37 10.96
CA LEU A 30 -2.26 -2.28 10.21
C LEU A 30 -1.20 -1.51 9.43
N ALA A 31 -1.57 -0.53 8.61
CA ALA A 31 -0.61 0.30 7.89
C ALA A 31 0.41 0.97 8.83
N ALA A 32 0.01 1.34 10.06
CA ALA A 32 0.90 1.97 11.04
C ALA A 32 1.94 1.00 11.64
N LEU A 33 1.70 -0.31 11.52
CA LEU A 33 2.64 -1.34 11.95
C LEU A 33 3.74 -1.59 10.91
N ILE A 34 3.56 -1.20 9.63
CA ILE A 34 4.57 -1.43 8.57
C ILE A 34 5.99 -1.05 9.04
N PRO A 35 6.28 0.19 9.46
CA PRO A 35 7.64 0.56 9.85
C PRO A 35 8.15 -0.14 11.12
N GLN A 36 7.27 -0.79 11.89
CA GLN A 36 7.60 -1.49 13.14
C GLN A 36 7.87 -2.99 12.93
N LEU A 37 7.55 -3.52 11.74
CA LEU A 37 7.69 -4.92 11.39
C LEU A 37 9.06 -5.19 10.73
N GLN A 38 9.47 -6.46 10.71
CA GLN A 38 10.63 -6.88 9.93
C GLN A 38 10.29 -6.93 8.43
N GLU A 39 11.30 -6.88 7.57
CA GLU A 39 11.15 -6.84 6.10
C GLU A 39 10.15 -7.86 5.52
N PRO A 40 10.19 -9.17 5.88
CA PRO A 40 9.25 -10.12 5.31
C PRO A 40 7.81 -9.82 5.74
N GLU A 41 7.57 -9.44 6.98
CA GLU A 41 6.24 -9.07 7.49
C GLU A 41 5.71 -7.78 6.85
N GLN A 42 6.58 -6.80 6.62
CA GLN A 42 6.25 -5.58 5.88
C GLN A 42 5.71 -5.91 4.49
N GLN A 43 6.42 -6.75 3.74
CA GLN A 43 6.02 -7.18 2.41
C GLN A 43 4.66 -7.91 2.41
N HIS A 44 4.44 -8.81 3.38
CA HIS A 44 3.15 -9.49 3.51
C HIS A 44 2.00 -8.52 3.80
N LEU A 45 2.25 -7.52 4.64
CA LEU A 45 1.25 -6.55 5.01
C LEU A 45 0.93 -5.59 3.86
N ILE A 46 1.95 -5.16 3.10
CA ILE A 46 1.75 -4.35 1.90
C ILE A 46 0.96 -5.12 0.84
N ARG A 47 1.21 -6.42 0.67
CA ARG A 47 0.40 -7.27 -0.22
C ARG A 47 -1.05 -7.39 0.24
N LEU A 48 -1.31 -7.41 1.55
CA LEU A 48 -2.68 -7.34 2.07
C LEU A 48 -3.34 -6.01 1.69
N LEU A 49 -2.63 -4.89 1.85
CA LEU A 49 -3.15 -3.58 1.43
C LEU A 49 -3.41 -3.53 -0.08
N GLN A 50 -2.54 -4.10 -0.92
CA GLN A 50 -2.79 -4.24 -2.36
C GLN A 50 -4.09 -5.00 -2.64
N ALA A 51 -4.27 -6.17 -2.02
CA ALA A 51 -5.49 -6.96 -2.19
C ALA A 51 -6.76 -6.19 -1.76
N VAL A 52 -6.68 -5.44 -0.65
CA VAL A 52 -7.79 -4.57 -0.22
C VAL A 52 -8.01 -3.44 -1.23
N ALA A 53 -6.96 -2.81 -1.77
CA ALA A 53 -7.07 -1.71 -2.72
C ALA A 53 -7.73 -2.13 -4.04
N GLN A 54 -7.47 -3.36 -4.49
CA GLN A 54 -8.06 -3.94 -5.70
C GLN A 54 -9.57 -4.19 -5.54
N GLU A 55 -10.03 -4.52 -4.33
CA GLU A 55 -11.43 -4.87 -4.08
C GLU A 55 -12.25 -3.74 -3.46
N HIS A 56 -11.61 -2.81 -2.73
CA HIS A 56 -12.29 -1.75 -1.99
C HIS A 56 -11.46 -0.47 -1.94
N PRO A 57 -12.07 0.71 -2.17
CA PRO A 57 -11.36 2.01 -2.12
C PRO A 57 -10.91 2.41 -0.71
N LEU A 58 -10.98 1.53 0.29
CA LEU A 58 -10.66 1.86 1.69
C LEU A 58 -9.18 2.20 1.88
N VAL A 59 -8.31 1.64 1.04
CA VAL A 59 -6.86 1.94 1.09
C VAL A 59 -6.56 3.38 0.69
N SER A 60 -7.48 4.05 -0.03
CA SER A 60 -7.36 5.48 -0.36
C SER A 60 -7.20 6.37 0.87
N THR A 61 -7.83 6.02 2.00
CA THR A 61 -7.73 6.80 3.24
C THR A 61 -6.36 6.64 3.91
N CYS A 62 -5.63 5.56 3.59
CA CYS A 62 -4.28 5.31 4.08
C CYS A 62 -3.20 5.92 3.18
N VAL A 63 -3.54 6.46 2.00
CA VAL A 63 -2.59 7.05 1.04
C VAL A 63 -1.59 8.02 1.67
N PRO A 64 -1.99 9.00 2.51
CA PRO A 64 -1.03 9.94 3.09
C PRO A 64 0.04 9.22 3.92
N GLN A 65 -0.35 8.17 4.63
CA GLN A 65 0.54 7.38 5.47
C GLN A 65 1.48 6.51 4.64
N LEU A 66 0.96 5.86 3.59
CA LEU A 66 1.74 5.03 2.67
C LEU A 66 2.77 5.87 1.90
N VAL A 67 2.39 7.06 1.44
CA VAL A 67 3.31 8.01 0.79
C VAL A 67 4.42 8.44 1.75
N GLY A 68 4.11 8.61 3.04
CA GLY A 68 5.11 8.88 4.08
C GLY A 68 6.17 7.77 4.24
N TYR A 69 5.86 6.53 3.85
CA TYR A 69 6.79 5.40 3.90
C TYR A 69 7.60 5.20 2.61
N LEU A 70 7.30 5.92 1.53
CA LEU A 70 8.04 5.81 0.26
C LEU A 70 9.49 6.27 0.34
N GLY A 71 9.89 6.95 1.43
CA GLY A 71 11.29 7.27 1.70
C GLY A 71 12.16 6.05 2.04
N ASP A 72 11.53 4.92 2.39
CA ASP A 72 12.22 3.65 2.62
C ASP A 72 12.36 2.87 1.31
N GLN A 73 13.60 2.69 0.85
CA GLN A 73 13.89 2.04 -0.43
C GLN A 73 13.39 0.58 -0.47
N CYS A 74 13.45 -0.15 0.66
CA CYS A 74 12.99 -1.54 0.74
C CYS A 74 11.47 -1.67 0.58
N LEU A 75 10.72 -0.61 0.94
CA LEU A 75 9.25 -0.60 0.90
C LEU A 75 8.69 0.04 -0.37
N SER A 76 9.44 0.97 -0.96
CA SER A 76 9.00 1.86 -2.03
C SER A 76 8.37 1.13 -3.22
N GLU A 77 8.93 0.01 -3.66
CA GLU A 77 8.40 -0.75 -4.80
C GLU A 77 7.03 -1.37 -4.50
N ALA A 78 6.93 -2.09 -3.39
CA ALA A 78 5.69 -2.75 -2.98
C ALA A 78 4.59 -1.72 -2.67
N LEU A 79 4.95 -0.62 -1.99
CA LEU A 79 4.02 0.48 -1.71
C LEU A 79 3.53 1.15 -2.98
N LEU A 80 4.40 1.40 -3.95
CA LEU A 80 3.99 1.95 -5.25
C LEU A 80 3.05 1.02 -6.01
N GLY A 81 3.27 -0.30 -5.93
CA GLY A 81 2.30 -1.28 -6.45
C GLY A 81 0.91 -1.10 -5.84
N ALA A 82 0.82 -0.92 -4.51
CA ALA A 82 -0.45 -0.65 -3.83
C ALA A 82 -1.08 0.67 -4.27
N LEU A 83 -0.27 1.71 -4.44
CA LEU A 83 -0.75 3.02 -4.87
C LEU A 83 -1.21 3.02 -6.34
N VAL A 84 -0.66 2.16 -7.20
CA VAL A 84 -1.20 1.91 -8.55
C VAL A 84 -2.60 1.33 -8.47
N ASP A 85 -2.82 0.31 -7.63
CA ASP A 85 -4.16 -0.28 -7.48
C ASP A 85 -5.16 0.76 -6.92
N VAL A 86 -4.74 1.56 -5.94
CA VAL A 86 -5.55 2.68 -5.42
C VAL A 86 -5.83 3.73 -6.49
N SER A 87 -4.89 3.99 -7.41
CA SER A 87 -5.10 4.96 -8.49
C SER A 87 -6.16 4.49 -9.49
N GLN A 88 -6.26 3.18 -9.72
CA GLN A 88 -7.32 2.61 -10.57
C GLN A 88 -8.69 2.68 -9.88
N ALA A 89 -8.74 2.41 -8.56
CA ALA A 89 -9.99 2.41 -7.80
C ALA A 89 -10.48 3.82 -7.41
N SER A 90 -9.55 4.74 -7.13
CA SER A 90 -9.82 6.04 -6.50
C SER A 90 -8.75 7.10 -6.82
N PRO A 91 -8.63 7.51 -8.10
CA PRO A 91 -7.55 8.39 -8.57
C PRO A 91 -7.51 9.75 -7.86
N SER A 92 -8.67 10.31 -7.51
CA SER A 92 -8.79 11.61 -6.82
C SER A 92 -8.02 11.68 -5.49
N SER A 93 -7.83 10.54 -4.83
CA SER A 93 -7.13 10.45 -3.54
C SER A 93 -5.61 10.64 -3.68
N LEU A 94 -5.08 10.51 -4.90
CA LEU A 94 -3.64 10.61 -5.18
C LEU A 94 -3.24 11.95 -5.81
N CYS A 95 -4.20 12.77 -6.25
CA CYS A 95 -3.94 14.08 -6.88
C CYS A 95 -2.94 14.94 -6.10
N SER A 96 -3.14 15.06 -4.79
CA SER A 96 -2.30 15.88 -3.90
C SER A 96 -0.92 15.28 -3.65
N PHE A 97 -0.70 14.00 -3.98
CA PHE A 97 0.53 13.26 -3.73
C PHE A 97 1.35 13.00 -5.00
N LEU A 98 0.84 13.34 -6.19
CA LEU A 98 1.56 13.23 -7.45
C LEU A 98 2.97 13.88 -7.43
N PRO A 99 3.19 15.05 -6.81
CA PRO A 99 4.55 15.62 -6.72
C PRO A 99 5.52 14.71 -5.95
N ALA A 100 5.07 14.13 -4.83
CA ALA A 100 5.90 13.23 -4.03
C ALA A 100 6.21 11.93 -4.79
N LEU A 101 5.21 11.36 -5.48
CA LEU A 101 5.40 10.17 -6.32
C LEU A 101 6.37 10.43 -7.47
N ARG A 102 6.31 11.62 -8.09
CA ARG A 102 7.28 12.04 -9.12
C ARG A 102 8.70 12.07 -8.57
N THR A 103 8.91 12.63 -7.37
CA THR A 103 10.25 12.67 -6.76
C THR A 103 10.80 11.26 -6.54
N VAL A 104 9.99 10.33 -6.05
CA VAL A 104 10.39 8.92 -5.87
C VAL A 104 10.78 8.27 -7.20
N GLY A 105 9.99 8.47 -8.26
CA GLY A 105 10.31 7.97 -9.59
C GLY A 105 11.59 8.57 -10.18
N GLN A 106 11.87 9.85 -9.92
CA GLN A 106 13.13 10.49 -10.35
C GLN A 106 14.35 9.96 -9.60
N GLN A 107 14.18 9.60 -8.32
CA GLN A 107 15.24 9.03 -7.49
C GLN A 107 15.53 7.56 -7.84
N SER A 108 14.53 6.82 -8.33
CA SER A 108 14.68 5.41 -8.69
C SER A 108 14.07 5.11 -10.07
N PRO A 109 14.90 4.88 -11.10
CA PRO A 109 14.43 4.59 -12.45
C PRO A 109 13.55 3.34 -12.54
N ALA A 110 13.77 2.35 -11.67
CA ALA A 110 12.97 1.12 -11.60
C ALA A 110 11.51 1.38 -11.21
N LEU A 111 11.25 2.48 -10.48
CA LEU A 111 9.93 2.84 -9.97
C LEU A 111 9.15 3.74 -10.93
N LEU A 112 9.80 4.27 -11.98
CA LEU A 112 9.16 5.14 -12.98
C LEU A 112 7.94 4.50 -13.62
N GLY A 113 7.98 3.19 -13.88
CA GLY A 113 6.84 2.47 -14.46
C GLY A 113 5.59 2.53 -13.57
N HIS A 114 5.75 2.40 -12.25
CA HIS A 114 4.64 2.49 -11.30
C HIS A 114 4.13 3.93 -11.19
N VAL A 115 5.04 4.89 -11.09
CA VAL A 115 4.70 6.33 -11.01
C VAL A 115 3.95 6.79 -12.26
N ALA A 116 4.40 6.37 -13.45
CA ALA A 116 3.72 6.69 -14.71
C ALA A 116 2.28 6.15 -14.74
N LYS A 117 2.05 4.92 -14.28
CA LYS A 117 0.71 4.33 -14.18
C LYS A 117 -0.21 5.12 -13.26
N ILE A 118 0.29 5.55 -12.10
CA ILE A 118 -0.49 6.40 -11.17
C ILE A 118 -0.83 7.73 -11.84
N HIS A 119 0.16 8.40 -12.44
CA HIS A 119 -0.06 9.65 -13.15
C HIS A 119 -1.08 9.53 -14.28
N SER A 120 -1.04 8.45 -15.06
CA SER A 120 -2.01 8.22 -16.15
C SER A 120 -3.43 7.94 -15.67
N ALA A 121 -3.59 7.38 -14.48
CA ALA A 121 -4.91 7.11 -13.91
C ALA A 121 -5.57 8.36 -13.32
N VAL A 122 -4.76 9.37 -12.98
CA VAL A 122 -5.21 10.62 -12.35
C VAL A 122 -5.35 11.77 -13.36
N ALA A 123 -4.73 11.66 -14.54
CA ALA A 123 -4.78 12.64 -15.63
C ALA A 123 -6.11 12.59 -16.39
#